data_AF-A0A1Y0E8X2-F1
#
_entry.id   AF-A0A1Y0E8X2-F1
#
_cell.length_a   1.000
_cell.length_b   1.000
_cell.length_c   1.000
_cell.angle_alpha   90.00
_cell.angle_beta   90.00
_cell.angle_gamma   90.00
#
_symmetry.space_group_name_H-M   'P 1'
#
loop_
_entity.id
_entity.type
_entity.pdbx_description
1 polymer ?
#
loop_
_entity_poly.entity_id
_entity_poly.type
_entity_poly.pdbx_seq_one_letter_code
_entity_poly.pdbx_strand_id
1 'polypeptide(L)'
;MQSFMESRPDHQASGCFSQSSFQCAPPKILAHQKVRSAPTPPYKGAPGYKCSVYYYWWRFLQLSSNYDQTCKQGGIGPCSKLYEDFGDLYKTGFNEWWQERWQIFAERPAVTIADGQSATGDPESLLTIQLDLSRGKDAVMRSFEALHLQIHYPERIATTSRSTARYAVFSRPILMTLHRQLQIYRHKTRDPNATDAEIADRVGITVNNRLEGLTERQLIKAGISTDQLHANMRRAKNRVVQRDYRMACSLIKNAEQGIFPKADTR
;
A
#
# COMPACT_ATOMS: atom_id res chain seq x y z
N MET A 1 -39.29 -1.47 50.71
CA MET A 1 -39.00 -0.07 50.33
C MET A 1 -37.50 0.13 50.48
N GLN A 2 -36.84 0.78 49.51
CA GLN A 2 -35.41 0.73 49.09
C GLN A 2 -35.12 -0.47 48.17
N SER A 3 -35.17 -0.39 46.83
CA SER A 3 -34.63 0.56 45.82
C SER A 3 -33.10 0.68 45.91
N PHE A 4 -32.34 -0.10 45.13
CA PHE A 4 -31.89 0.13 43.74
C PHE A 4 -30.76 1.17 43.62
N MET A 5 -29.54 0.70 43.31
CA MET A 5 -28.65 1.32 42.31
C MET A 5 -27.46 0.38 42.08
N GLU A 6 -27.64 -0.54 41.13
CA GLU A 6 -26.53 -1.24 40.47
C GLU A 6 -25.97 -0.27 39.42
N SER A 7 -24.71 0.10 39.57
CA SER A 7 -24.02 1.08 38.75
C SER A 7 -24.05 0.65 37.28
N ARG A 8 -24.64 1.49 36.43
CA ARG A 8 -24.58 1.33 34.97
C ARG A 8 -23.12 1.32 34.52
N PRO A 9 -22.69 0.39 33.66
CA PRO A 9 -21.43 0.56 32.96
C PRO A 9 -21.56 1.75 32.02
N ASP A 10 -20.65 2.70 32.18
CA ASP A 10 -20.51 3.89 31.36
C ASP A 10 -20.49 3.50 29.87
N HIS A 11 -21.50 3.95 29.14
CA HIS A 11 -21.43 4.06 27.70
C HIS A 11 -20.42 5.15 27.33
N GLN A 12 -19.14 4.80 27.31
CA GLN A 12 -18.15 5.56 26.55
C GLN A 12 -18.36 5.30 25.06
N ALA A 13 -19.28 6.06 24.48
CA ALA A 13 -19.21 6.41 23.07
C ALA A 13 -17.99 7.32 22.89
N SER A 14 -16.90 6.77 22.35
CA SER A 14 -15.75 7.57 21.89
C SER A 14 -14.98 6.81 20.81
N GLY A 15 -15.26 7.18 19.55
CA GLY A 15 -14.35 7.01 18.42
C GLY A 15 -14.04 5.58 17.98
N CYS A 16 -15.07 4.76 17.76
CA CYS A 16 -14.87 3.48 17.08
C CYS A 16 -14.52 3.79 15.61
N PHE A 17 -13.27 3.57 15.20
CA PHE A 17 -13.01 3.14 13.83
C PHE A 17 -13.86 1.89 13.62
N SER A 18 -15.09 2.05 13.14
CA SER A 18 -15.85 0.97 12.53
C SER A 18 -14.88 0.33 11.53
N GLN A 19 -14.45 -0.90 11.83
CA GLN A 19 -13.21 -1.50 11.32
C GLN A 19 -13.22 -1.52 9.79
N SER A 20 -12.74 -0.43 9.18
CA SER A 20 -12.73 -0.27 7.75
C SER A 20 -11.77 -1.30 7.18
N SER A 21 -12.26 -2.09 6.23
CA SER A 21 -11.47 -3.13 5.61
C SER A 21 -10.64 -2.53 4.48
N PHE A 22 -9.40 -2.99 4.35
CA PHE A 22 -8.46 -2.54 3.31
C PHE A 22 -7.82 -3.77 2.69
N GLN A 23 -7.56 -3.74 1.38
CA GLN A 23 -6.86 -4.84 0.70
C GLN A 23 -5.44 -5.07 1.20
N CYS A 24 -4.78 -3.98 1.61
CA CYS A 24 -3.45 -3.96 2.19
C CYS A 24 -3.48 -3.27 3.55
N ALA A 25 -2.52 -3.59 4.41
CA ALA A 25 -2.43 -3.00 5.74
C ALA A 25 -2.40 -1.45 5.67
N PRO A 26 -3.33 -0.76 6.38
CA PRO A 26 -3.30 0.70 6.45
C PRO A 26 -2.05 1.18 7.21
N PRO A 27 -1.62 2.44 7.01
CA PRO A 27 -0.47 2.99 7.71
C PRO A 27 -0.70 3.02 9.22
N LYS A 28 0.34 2.69 9.98
CA LYS A 28 0.33 2.88 11.42
C LYS A 28 0.75 4.32 11.74
N ILE A 29 -0.23 5.17 12.05
CA ILE A 29 -0.05 6.59 12.37
C ILE A 29 -0.07 6.80 13.89
N LEU A 30 -0.99 6.14 14.59
CA LEU A 30 -1.11 6.26 16.04
C LEU A 30 -0.35 5.14 16.75
N ALA A 31 0.22 5.42 17.93
CA ALA A 31 0.97 4.44 18.70
C ALA A 31 0.12 3.21 19.09
N HIS A 32 -1.14 3.45 19.47
CA HIS A 32 -2.10 2.44 19.91
C HIS A 32 -2.88 1.77 18.76
N GLN A 33 -2.65 2.19 17.50
CA GLN A 33 -3.32 1.60 16.35
C GLN A 33 -2.85 0.15 16.15
N LYS A 34 -3.81 -0.79 16.23
CA LYS A 34 -3.58 -2.20 15.92
C LYS A 34 -3.71 -2.39 14.40
N VAL A 35 -2.62 -2.80 13.76
CA VAL A 35 -2.62 -3.17 12.34
C VAL A 35 -2.56 -4.70 12.27
N ARG A 36 -3.62 -5.32 11.77
CA ARG A 36 -3.65 -6.77 11.52
C ARG A 36 -2.63 -7.09 10.42
N SER A 37 -1.70 -7.99 10.68
CA SER A 37 -0.68 -8.47 9.73
C SER A 37 0.11 -7.35 9.05
N ALA A 38 0.84 -6.57 9.85
CA ALA A 38 1.72 -5.52 9.34
C ALA A 38 2.76 -6.09 8.35
N PRO A 39 2.98 -5.45 7.19
CA PRO A 39 3.95 -5.91 6.21
C PRO A 39 5.38 -5.72 6.74
N THR A 40 6.32 -6.47 6.17
CA THR A 40 7.74 -6.31 6.47
C THR A 40 8.16 -4.85 6.21
N PRO A 41 8.81 -4.18 7.19
CA PRO A 41 9.27 -2.82 7.02
C PRO A 41 10.18 -2.66 5.81
N PRO A 42 10.09 -1.54 5.07
CA PRO A 42 10.91 -1.30 3.87
C PRO A 42 12.40 -1.18 4.16
N TYR A 43 12.76 -0.82 5.39
CA TYR A 43 14.13 -0.74 5.91
C TYR A 43 14.10 -0.80 7.46
N LYS A 44 15.25 -1.07 8.07
CA LYS A 44 15.39 -1.16 9.54
C LYS A 44 14.97 0.15 10.21
N GLY A 45 14.03 0.09 11.15
CA GLY A 45 13.55 1.28 11.87
C GLY A 45 12.63 2.18 11.04
N ALA A 46 12.04 1.68 9.94
CA ALA A 46 11.07 2.46 9.19
C ALA A 46 9.85 2.85 10.07
N PRO A 47 9.40 4.10 10.03
CA PRO A 47 8.23 4.53 10.77
C PRO A 47 6.97 3.84 10.23
N GLY A 48 5.99 3.62 11.10
CA GLY A 48 4.81 2.80 10.82
C GLY A 48 4.01 3.20 9.58
N TYR A 49 3.96 4.50 9.26
CA TYR A 49 3.28 4.98 8.07
C TYR A 49 3.97 4.58 6.75
N LYS A 50 5.30 4.37 6.76
CA LYS A 50 6.05 3.84 5.60
C LYS A 50 5.91 2.33 5.43
N CYS A 51 5.31 1.64 6.41
CA CYS A 51 4.95 0.23 6.32
C CYS A 51 3.57 0.05 5.69
N SER A 52 3.22 0.86 4.68
CA SER A 52 1.97 0.78 3.96
C SER A 52 2.15 1.15 2.49
N VAL A 53 1.48 0.43 1.60
CA VAL A 53 1.48 0.71 0.15
C VAL A 53 0.90 2.09 -0.16
N TYR A 54 -0.07 2.55 0.63
CA TYR A 54 -0.75 3.82 0.41
C TYR A 54 0.18 5.03 0.60
N TYR A 55 1.17 4.92 1.50
CA TYR A 55 2.24 5.91 1.61
C TYR A 55 3.07 6.01 0.32
N TYR A 56 3.39 4.87 -0.28
CA TYR A 56 4.13 4.87 -1.54
C TYR A 56 3.30 5.41 -2.68
N TRP A 57 2.00 5.08 -2.75
CA TRP A 57 1.09 5.69 -3.72
C TRP A 57 1.12 7.22 -3.63
N TRP A 58 0.91 7.76 -2.42
CA TRP A 58 1.00 9.20 -2.16
C TRP A 58 2.36 9.77 -2.58
N ARG A 59 3.46 9.11 -2.23
CA ARG A 59 4.82 9.57 -2.59
C ARG A 59 5.15 9.53 -4.06
N PHE A 60 4.71 8.51 -4.79
CA PHE A 60 4.95 8.39 -6.23
C PHE A 60 4.08 9.37 -7.01
N LEU A 61 2.85 9.61 -6.57
CA LEU A 61 1.99 10.63 -7.16
C LEU A 61 2.58 12.05 -6.99
N GLN A 62 3.20 12.35 -5.85
CA GLN A 62 3.97 13.58 -5.64
C GLN A 62 5.24 13.72 -6.52
N LEU A 63 5.63 12.70 -7.27
CA LEU A 63 6.74 12.79 -8.22
C LEU A 63 6.25 13.05 -9.66
N SER A 64 4.94 13.03 -9.87
CA SER A 64 4.34 13.36 -11.16
C SER A 64 4.42 14.85 -11.44
N SER A 65 4.96 15.21 -12.61
CA SER A 65 4.89 16.58 -13.13
C SER A 65 3.46 16.99 -13.48
N ASN A 66 2.66 16.06 -14.01
CA ASN A 66 1.26 16.31 -14.39
C ASN A 66 0.38 16.60 -13.16
N TYR A 67 0.58 15.83 -12.09
CA TYR A 67 -0.15 16.00 -10.84
C TYR A 67 0.30 17.28 -10.11
N ASP A 68 1.61 17.57 -10.08
CA ASP A 68 2.14 18.84 -9.57
C ASP A 68 1.53 20.05 -10.28
N GLN A 69 1.48 20.05 -11.62
CA GLN A 69 0.87 21.11 -12.40
C GLN A 69 -0.64 21.23 -12.11
N THR A 70 -1.35 20.10 -12.01
CA THR A 70 -2.77 20.08 -11.68
C THR A 70 -3.02 20.68 -10.28
N CYS A 71 -2.16 20.38 -9.29
CA CYS A 71 -2.25 20.99 -7.96
C CYS A 71 -2.04 22.52 -8.01
N LYS A 72 -1.00 22.98 -8.73
CA LYS A 72 -0.71 24.41 -8.91
C LYS A 72 -1.83 25.18 -9.61
N GLN A 73 -2.59 24.51 -10.47
CA GLN A 73 -3.74 25.07 -11.18
C GLN A 73 -5.08 24.83 -10.44
N GLY A 74 -5.04 24.44 -9.16
CA GLY A 74 -6.25 24.29 -8.34
C GLY A 74 -7.15 23.13 -8.77
N GLY A 75 -6.59 22.10 -9.40
CA GLY A 75 -7.33 20.91 -9.86
C GLY A 75 -7.63 20.89 -11.37
N ILE A 76 -7.22 21.91 -12.11
CA ILE A 76 -7.36 21.94 -13.57
C ILE A 76 -6.13 21.28 -14.20
N GLY A 77 -6.33 20.33 -15.12
CA GLY A 77 -5.24 19.68 -15.83
C GLY A 77 -5.50 18.20 -16.13
N PRO A 78 -4.48 17.46 -16.61
CA PRO A 78 -4.62 16.06 -17.00
C PRO A 78 -5.01 15.13 -15.84
N CYS A 79 -4.72 15.51 -14.59
CA CYS A 79 -5.03 14.72 -13.40
C CYS A 79 -6.27 15.21 -12.62
N SER A 80 -7.13 16.04 -13.23
CA SER A 80 -8.27 16.68 -12.53
C SER A 80 -9.17 15.70 -11.79
N LYS A 81 -9.57 14.61 -12.44
CA LYS A 81 -10.41 13.56 -11.82
C LYS A 81 -9.77 12.92 -10.58
N LEU A 82 -8.46 12.69 -10.63
CA LEU A 82 -7.72 12.13 -9.50
C LEU A 82 -7.59 13.16 -8.38
N TYR A 83 -7.38 14.43 -8.74
CA TYR A 83 -7.27 15.55 -7.82
C TYR A 83 -8.56 15.80 -7.03
N GLU A 84 -9.75 15.57 -7.59
CA GLU A 84 -11.02 15.64 -6.86
C GLU A 84 -11.02 14.76 -5.59
N ASP A 85 -10.35 13.60 -5.66
CA ASP A 85 -10.30 12.64 -4.57
C ASP A 85 -9.08 12.81 -3.67
N PHE A 86 -7.91 12.98 -4.28
CA PHE A 86 -6.63 13.05 -3.56
C PHE A 86 -6.34 14.45 -3.04
N GLY A 87 -6.85 15.50 -3.70
CA GLY A 87 -6.56 16.89 -3.39
C GLY A 87 -5.09 17.27 -3.60
N ASP A 88 -4.71 18.43 -3.06
CA ASP A 88 -3.33 18.92 -3.15
C ASP A 88 -2.43 18.20 -2.14
N LEU A 89 -1.61 17.29 -2.65
CA LEU A 89 -0.70 16.47 -1.85
C LEU A 89 0.49 17.25 -1.27
N TYR A 90 0.72 18.49 -1.69
CA TYR A 90 1.87 19.29 -1.28
C TYR A 90 1.57 20.21 -0.10
N LYS A 91 0.30 20.35 0.29
CA LYS A 91 -0.12 21.19 1.42
C LYS A 91 0.13 20.57 2.79
N THR A 92 0.05 19.25 2.90
CA THR A 92 0.08 18.54 4.18
C THR A 92 1.06 17.36 4.18
N GLY A 93 1.38 16.86 5.36
CA GLY A 93 2.13 15.61 5.51
C GLY A 93 1.26 14.39 5.20
N PHE A 94 1.89 13.25 4.89
CA PHE A 94 1.14 12.00 4.62
C PHE A 94 0.14 11.64 5.71
N ASN A 95 0.50 11.82 6.98
CA ASN A 95 -0.36 11.43 8.09
C ASN A 95 -1.66 12.25 8.11
N GLU A 96 -1.56 13.57 7.94
CA GLU A 96 -2.71 14.48 7.87
C GLU A 96 -3.57 14.16 6.65
N TRP A 97 -2.95 14.08 5.47
CA TRP A 97 -3.62 13.69 4.25
C TRP A 97 -4.36 12.36 4.38
N TRP A 98 -3.73 11.36 5.01
CA TRP A 98 -4.35 10.05 5.21
C TRP A 98 -5.58 10.14 6.12
N GLN A 99 -5.54 10.91 7.22
CA GLN A 99 -6.70 11.06 8.10
C GLN A 99 -7.92 11.64 7.38
N GLU A 100 -7.70 12.50 6.40
CA GLU A 100 -8.77 13.13 5.62
C GLU A 100 -9.28 12.25 4.47
N ARG A 101 -8.42 11.42 3.87
CA ARG A 101 -8.69 10.77 2.56
C ARG A 101 -8.71 9.25 2.57
N TRP A 102 -8.43 8.58 3.68
CA TRP A 102 -8.32 7.12 3.74
C TRP A 102 -9.54 6.35 3.17
N GLN A 103 -10.73 6.95 3.22
CA GLN A 103 -11.99 6.34 2.78
C GLN A 103 -11.97 5.93 1.31
N ILE A 104 -11.17 6.61 0.47
CA ILE A 104 -11.06 6.28 -0.96
C ILE A 104 -10.37 4.92 -1.20
N PHE A 105 -9.65 4.41 -0.20
CA PHE A 105 -8.97 3.11 -0.21
C PHE A 105 -9.70 2.03 0.60
N ALA A 106 -10.76 2.41 1.33
CA ALA A 106 -11.51 1.49 2.16
C ALA A 106 -12.50 0.68 1.31
N GLU A 107 -12.61 -0.60 1.64
CA GLU A 107 -13.67 -1.45 1.14
C GLU A 107 -15.00 -1.03 1.77
N ARG A 108 -16.07 -1.09 0.99
CA ARG A 108 -17.42 -0.96 1.53
C ARG A 108 -17.65 -2.05 2.58
N PRO A 109 -18.33 -1.75 3.70
CA PRO A 109 -18.65 -2.77 4.69
C PRO A 109 -19.41 -3.93 4.03
N ALA A 110 -18.95 -5.15 4.25
CA ALA A 110 -19.62 -6.34 3.71
C ALA A 110 -20.98 -6.61 4.37
N VAL A 111 -21.20 -6.06 5.57
CA VAL A 111 -22.45 -6.15 6.32
C VAL A 111 -22.72 -4.79 6.95
N THR A 112 -23.93 -4.27 6.74
CA THR A 112 -24.47 -3.10 7.45
C THR A 112 -25.73 -3.53 8.19
N ILE A 113 -25.93 -3.03 9.41
CA ILE A 113 -27.21 -3.20 10.10
C ILE A 113 -28.17 -2.24 9.40
N ALA A 114 -29.15 -2.80 8.68
CA ALA A 114 -30.28 -2.02 8.21
C ALA A 114 -31.26 -1.88 9.37
N ASP A 115 -31.19 -0.77 10.11
CA ASP A 115 -32.39 -0.32 10.81
C ASP A 115 -33.44 -0.09 9.72
N GLY A 116 -34.65 -0.63 9.92
CA GLY A 116 -35.64 -0.95 8.88
C GLY A 116 -36.16 0.18 7.97
N GLN A 117 -35.46 1.31 7.90
CA GLN A 117 -35.76 2.46 7.04
C GLN A 117 -34.55 2.93 6.20
N SER A 118 -33.39 2.25 6.22
CA SER A 118 -32.16 2.81 5.59
C SER A 118 -31.32 1.83 4.77
N ALA A 119 -31.95 0.91 4.04
CA ALA A 119 -31.24 0.17 2.99
C ALA A 119 -30.99 1.08 1.77
N THR A 120 -29.92 1.89 1.80
CA THR A 120 -29.52 2.80 0.70
C THR A 120 -28.65 2.10 -0.36
N GLY A 121 -28.92 0.83 -0.65
CA GLY A 121 -28.20 0.03 -1.65
C GLY A 121 -29.12 -0.38 -2.80
N ASP A 122 -28.53 -0.73 -3.94
CA ASP A 122 -29.29 -1.31 -5.06
C ASP A 122 -29.94 -2.63 -4.59
N PRO A 123 -31.28 -2.76 -4.61
CA PRO A 123 -32.00 -3.92 -4.08
C PRO A 123 -31.54 -5.25 -4.69
N GLU A 124 -31.07 -5.26 -5.94
CA GLU A 124 -30.55 -6.46 -6.61
C GLU A 124 -29.21 -6.95 -6.03
N SER A 125 -28.53 -6.11 -5.25
CA SER A 125 -27.22 -6.40 -4.64
C SER A 125 -27.27 -6.67 -3.14
N LEU A 126 -28.46 -6.65 -2.52
CA LEU A 126 -28.65 -6.78 -1.08
C LEU A 126 -29.20 -8.17 -0.70
N LEU A 127 -28.50 -8.86 0.21
CA LEU A 127 -28.97 -10.11 0.82
C LEU A 127 -29.57 -9.82 2.20
N THR A 128 -30.86 -10.14 2.38
CA THR A 128 -31.51 -10.08 3.71
C THR A 128 -31.26 -11.39 4.45
N ILE A 129 -30.67 -11.32 5.64
CA ILE A 129 -30.30 -12.50 6.44
C ILE A 129 -31.12 -12.52 7.73
N GLN A 130 -31.85 -13.62 7.97
CA GLN A 130 -32.53 -13.86 9.24
C GLN A 130 -31.56 -14.53 10.22
N LEU A 131 -31.43 -13.96 11.41
CA LEU A 131 -30.54 -14.46 12.47
C LEU A 131 -31.36 -14.90 13.67
N ASP A 132 -31.15 -16.14 14.11
CA ASP A 132 -31.69 -16.62 15.38
C ASP A 132 -30.80 -16.13 16.52
N LEU A 133 -31.33 -15.18 17.31
CA LEU A 133 -30.62 -14.52 18.41
C LEU A 133 -30.29 -15.47 19.58
N SER A 134 -30.91 -16.67 19.63
CA SER A 134 -30.57 -17.69 20.64
C SER A 134 -29.23 -18.39 20.36
N ARG A 135 -28.70 -18.25 19.15
CA ARG A 135 -27.49 -18.93 18.69
C ARG A 135 -26.23 -18.14 19.07
N GLY A 136 -25.23 -18.85 19.60
CA GLY A 136 -23.94 -18.25 19.93
C GLY A 136 -23.13 -17.79 18.70
N LYS A 137 -22.17 -16.89 18.92
CA LYS A 137 -21.32 -16.26 17.87
C LYS A 137 -20.73 -17.25 16.86
N ASP A 138 -20.22 -18.40 17.31
CA ASP A 138 -19.48 -19.35 16.46
C ASP A 138 -20.43 -20.15 15.56
N ALA A 139 -21.69 -20.32 15.98
CA ALA A 139 -22.71 -20.91 15.12
C ALA A 139 -23.13 -19.93 14.03
N VAL A 140 -23.33 -18.66 14.39
CA VAL A 140 -23.69 -17.59 13.45
C VAL A 140 -22.58 -17.37 12.41
N MET A 141 -21.31 -17.30 12.82
CA MET A 141 -20.18 -17.12 11.90
C MET A 141 -20.05 -18.28 10.89
N ARG A 142 -20.18 -19.53 11.35
CA ARG A 142 -20.18 -20.70 10.44
C ARG A 142 -21.33 -20.66 9.43
N SER A 143 -22.51 -20.21 9.86
CA SER A 143 -23.66 -20.04 8.97
C SER A 143 -23.42 -18.95 7.92
N PHE A 144 -22.81 -17.83 8.29
CA PHE A 144 -22.41 -16.79 7.33
C PHE A 144 -21.38 -17.30 6.32
N GLU A 145 -20.35 -18.02 6.77
CA GLU A 145 -19.34 -18.61 5.89
C GLU A 145 -19.97 -19.60 4.89
N ALA A 146 -20.86 -20.48 5.36
CA ALA A 146 -21.57 -21.43 4.50
C ALA A 146 -22.46 -20.73 3.45
N LEU A 147 -23.23 -19.71 3.85
CA LEU A 147 -24.05 -18.92 2.95
C LEU A 147 -23.21 -18.17 1.91
N HIS A 148 -22.12 -17.53 2.34
CA HIS A 148 -21.20 -16.84 1.45
C HIS A 148 -20.62 -17.79 0.39
N LEU A 149 -20.20 -18.99 0.81
CA LEU A 149 -19.68 -20.00 -0.09
C LEU A 149 -20.73 -20.47 -1.11
N GLN A 150 -21.96 -20.70 -0.68
CA GLN A 150 -23.04 -21.17 -1.53
C GLN A 150 -23.44 -20.15 -2.60
N ILE A 151 -23.45 -18.86 -2.26
CA ILE A 151 -23.88 -17.78 -3.17
C ILE A 151 -22.78 -17.42 -4.16
N HIS A 152 -21.52 -17.33 -3.71
CA HIS A 152 -20.42 -16.86 -4.56
C HIS A 152 -19.70 -17.98 -5.33
N TYR A 153 -19.83 -19.23 -4.89
CA TYR A 153 -19.13 -20.37 -5.50
C TYR A 153 -20.06 -21.58 -5.80
N PRO A 154 -21.20 -21.38 -6.50
CA PRO A 154 -22.10 -22.50 -6.85
C PRO A 154 -21.45 -23.50 -7.81
N GLU A 155 -20.51 -23.04 -8.63
CA GLU A 155 -19.56 -23.83 -9.41
C GLU A 155 -18.17 -23.21 -9.23
N ARG A 156 -17.10 -24.01 -9.29
CA ARG A 156 -15.70 -23.57 -9.06
C ARG A 156 -15.18 -22.58 -10.11
N ILE A 157 -15.78 -21.41 -10.25
CA ILE A 157 -15.26 -20.29 -11.01
C ILE A 157 -14.64 -19.36 -9.97
N ALA A 158 -13.31 -19.35 -9.94
CA ALA A 158 -12.52 -18.44 -9.11
C ALA A 158 -12.64 -17.01 -9.65
N THR A 159 -13.82 -16.39 -9.55
CA THR A 159 -13.96 -14.95 -9.73
C THR A 159 -13.39 -14.28 -8.49
N THR A 160 -12.13 -13.87 -8.62
CA THR A 160 -11.42 -13.01 -7.68
C THR A 160 -12.37 -11.92 -7.16
N SER A 161 -12.59 -11.89 -5.84
CA SER A 161 -13.31 -10.82 -5.14
C SER A 161 -12.94 -9.46 -5.75
N ARG A 162 -13.91 -8.79 -6.37
CA ARG A 162 -13.74 -7.43 -6.91
C ARG A 162 -13.69 -6.49 -5.72
N SER A 163 -12.56 -5.81 -5.53
CA SER A 163 -12.46 -4.70 -4.59
C SER A 163 -13.58 -3.70 -4.85
N THR A 164 -14.20 -3.23 -3.79
CA THR A 164 -15.20 -2.17 -3.77
C THR A 164 -14.59 -0.81 -3.46
N ALA A 165 -13.30 -0.77 -3.10
CA ALA A 165 -12.56 0.48 -2.88
C ALA A 165 -12.50 1.30 -4.18
N ARG A 166 -12.64 2.63 -4.07
CA ARG A 166 -12.55 3.54 -5.22
C ARG A 166 -11.18 3.48 -5.87
N TYR A 167 -10.13 3.38 -5.05
CA TYR A 167 -8.75 3.16 -5.49
C TYR A 167 -8.21 1.86 -4.91
N ALA A 168 -8.54 0.75 -5.58
CA ALA A 168 -8.03 -0.56 -5.23
C ALA A 168 -6.51 -0.66 -5.46
N VAL A 169 -5.82 -1.41 -4.59
CA VAL A 169 -4.41 -1.74 -4.76
C VAL A 169 -4.30 -2.81 -5.85
N PHE A 170 -3.62 -2.47 -6.95
CA PHE A 170 -3.52 -3.32 -8.14
C PHE A 170 -2.94 -4.71 -7.83
N SER A 171 -1.89 -4.76 -7.01
CA SER A 171 -1.27 -5.99 -6.53
C SER A 171 -0.53 -5.74 -5.22
N ARG A 172 -0.36 -6.76 -4.38
CA ARG A 172 0.36 -6.63 -3.10
C ARG A 172 1.86 -6.44 -3.35
N PRO A 173 2.46 -5.27 -3.03
CA PRO A 173 3.86 -5.02 -3.33
C PRO A 173 4.80 -5.47 -2.22
N ILE A 174 6.08 -5.62 -2.58
CA ILE A 174 7.19 -5.66 -1.63
C ILE A 174 7.60 -4.22 -1.30
N LEU A 175 7.37 -3.76 -0.07
CA LEU A 175 7.61 -2.36 0.32
C LEU A 175 9.07 -1.95 0.22
N MET A 176 10.00 -2.86 0.49
CA MET A 176 11.44 -2.61 0.31
C MET A 176 11.76 -2.24 -1.16
N THR A 177 11.13 -2.92 -2.13
CA THR A 177 11.31 -2.63 -3.55
C THR A 177 10.76 -1.26 -3.91
N LEU A 178 9.54 -0.92 -3.47
CA LEU A 178 8.96 0.40 -3.70
C LEU A 178 9.82 1.51 -3.08
N HIS A 179 10.36 1.27 -1.88
CA HIS A 179 11.25 2.20 -1.22
C HIS A 179 12.53 2.43 -2.03
N ARG A 180 13.17 1.36 -2.49
CA ARG A 180 14.41 1.45 -3.27
C ARG A 180 14.18 2.17 -4.61
N GLN A 181 13.10 1.86 -5.31
CA GLN A 181 12.69 2.53 -6.55
C GLN A 181 12.46 4.03 -6.34
N LEU A 182 11.79 4.40 -5.24
CA LEU A 182 11.57 5.79 -4.85
C LEU A 182 12.91 6.53 -4.60
N GLN A 183 13.85 5.91 -3.89
CA GLN A 183 15.18 6.49 -3.62
C GLN A 183 15.97 6.69 -4.91
N ILE A 184 16.02 5.65 -5.76
CA ILE A 184 16.74 5.69 -7.04
C ILE A 184 16.21 6.80 -7.93
N TYR A 185 14.88 6.92 -8.07
CA TYR A 185 14.27 7.99 -8.85
C TYR A 185 14.70 9.36 -8.34
N ARG A 186 14.59 9.60 -7.03
CA ARG A 186 15.00 10.88 -6.42
C ARG A 186 16.47 11.19 -6.64
N HIS A 187 17.36 10.21 -6.54
CA HIS A 187 18.78 10.42 -6.80
C HIS A 187 19.05 10.79 -8.26
N LYS A 188 18.46 10.06 -9.22
CA LYS A 188 18.60 10.39 -10.64
C LYS A 188 18.05 11.76 -11.01
N THR A 189 16.95 12.19 -10.39
CA THR A 189 16.37 13.51 -10.64
C THR A 189 17.18 14.64 -10.00
N ARG A 190 17.74 14.43 -8.80
CA ARG A 190 18.51 15.46 -8.07
C ARG A 190 19.95 15.59 -8.54
N ASP A 191 20.55 14.49 -8.99
CA ASP A 191 21.95 14.43 -9.42
C ASP A 191 22.04 13.68 -10.76
N PRO A 192 21.75 14.35 -11.89
CA PRO A 192 21.75 13.72 -13.21
C PRO A 192 23.13 13.24 -13.67
N ASN A 193 24.21 13.76 -13.08
CA ASN A 193 25.58 13.44 -13.45
C ASN A 193 26.15 12.24 -12.68
N ALA A 194 25.53 11.84 -11.57
CA ALA A 194 25.94 10.65 -10.84
C ALA A 194 25.79 9.39 -11.71
N THR A 195 26.83 8.56 -11.65
CA THR A 195 26.81 7.26 -12.29
C THR A 195 25.84 6.32 -11.58
N ASP A 196 25.27 5.37 -12.32
CA ASP A 196 24.37 4.37 -11.73
C ASP A 196 25.03 3.58 -10.59
N ALA A 197 26.35 3.35 -10.67
CA ALA A 197 27.10 2.67 -9.62
C ALA A 197 27.18 3.50 -8.33
N GLU A 198 27.43 4.81 -8.42
CA GLU A 198 27.43 5.71 -7.26
C GLU A 198 26.03 5.82 -6.63
N ILE A 199 24.98 5.89 -7.46
CA ILE A 199 23.60 5.88 -6.96
C ILE A 199 23.31 4.56 -6.22
N ALA A 200 23.77 3.43 -6.76
CA ALA A 200 23.64 2.13 -6.12
C ALA A 200 24.31 2.10 -4.74
N ASP A 201 25.52 2.67 -4.62
CA ASP A 201 26.24 2.78 -3.35
C ASP A 201 25.52 3.68 -2.34
N ARG A 202 25.04 4.85 -2.76
CA ARG A 202 24.27 5.78 -1.91
C ARG A 202 22.99 5.16 -1.35
N VAL A 203 22.31 4.32 -2.15
CA VAL A 203 21.07 3.62 -1.76
C VAL A 203 21.35 2.33 -0.98
N GLY A 204 22.60 1.87 -0.93
CA GLY A 204 22.99 0.64 -0.22
C GLY A 204 22.67 -0.64 -0.98
N ILE A 205 22.77 -0.64 -2.31
CA ILE A 205 22.53 -1.83 -3.15
C ILE A 205 23.74 -2.75 -3.09
N THR A 206 23.56 -3.92 -2.49
CA THR A 206 24.56 -4.98 -2.46
C THR A 206 24.43 -5.87 -3.70
N VAL A 207 25.57 -6.16 -4.35
CA VAL A 207 25.67 -7.08 -5.49
C VAL A 207 26.63 -8.22 -5.17
N ASN A 208 26.62 -9.27 -5.98
CA ASN A 208 27.58 -10.36 -5.83
C ASN A 208 29.02 -9.82 -5.93
N ASN A 209 29.80 -10.04 -4.87
CA ASN A 209 31.17 -9.58 -4.71
C ASN A 209 32.19 -10.73 -4.80
N ARG A 210 31.81 -11.81 -5.48
CA ARG A 210 32.68 -12.97 -5.71
C ARG A 210 32.91 -13.22 -7.19
N LEU A 211 34.14 -13.60 -7.53
CA LEU A 211 34.53 -14.07 -8.86
C LEU A 211 34.97 -15.52 -8.72
N GLU A 212 34.33 -16.44 -9.45
CA GLU A 212 34.61 -17.88 -9.37
C GLU A 212 34.55 -18.43 -7.93
N GLY A 213 33.63 -17.89 -7.12
CA GLY A 213 33.49 -18.27 -5.72
C GLY A 213 34.56 -17.67 -4.79
N LEU A 214 35.53 -16.89 -5.29
CA LEU A 214 36.53 -16.20 -4.48
C LEU A 214 36.12 -14.76 -4.17
N THR A 215 36.39 -14.32 -2.95
CA THR A 215 36.25 -12.91 -2.54
C THR A 215 37.43 -12.07 -3.06
N GLU A 216 37.26 -10.75 -3.10
CA GLU A 216 38.34 -9.81 -3.45
C GLU A 216 39.64 -10.06 -2.67
N ARG A 217 39.53 -10.25 -1.34
CA ARG A 217 40.70 -10.56 -0.48
C ARG A 217 41.40 -11.86 -0.88
N GLN A 218 40.63 -12.88 -1.29
CA GLN A 218 41.18 -14.15 -1.72
C GLN A 218 41.84 -14.05 -3.11
N LEU A 219 41.28 -13.26 -4.03
CA LEU A 219 41.90 -12.98 -5.33
C LEU A 219 43.25 -12.29 -5.16
N ILE A 220 43.30 -11.24 -4.33
CA ILE A 220 44.55 -10.52 -4.03
C ILE A 220 45.59 -11.48 -3.44
N LYS A 221 45.21 -12.33 -2.48
CA LYS A 221 46.10 -13.32 -1.90
C LYS A 221 46.60 -14.36 -2.92
N ALA A 222 45.77 -14.69 -3.91
CA ALA A 222 46.11 -15.62 -4.98
C ALA A 222 46.87 -14.96 -6.15
N GLY A 223 47.13 -13.65 -6.10
CA GLY A 223 47.77 -12.91 -7.19
C GLY A 223 46.89 -12.75 -8.45
N ILE A 224 45.57 -12.93 -8.33
CA ILE A 224 44.61 -12.81 -9.42
C ILE A 224 44.08 -11.37 -9.48
N SER A 225 44.02 -10.77 -10.67
CA SER A 225 43.49 -9.40 -10.85
C SER A 225 42.02 -9.28 -10.38
N THR A 226 41.72 -8.19 -9.69
CA THR A 226 40.37 -7.84 -9.21
C THR A 226 39.54 -7.06 -10.22
N ASP A 227 40.11 -6.68 -11.38
CA ASP A 227 39.45 -5.80 -12.36
C ASP A 227 38.15 -6.39 -12.88
N GLN A 228 38.14 -7.70 -13.18
CA GLN A 228 36.95 -8.40 -13.65
C GLN A 228 35.86 -8.47 -12.57
N LEU A 229 36.24 -8.64 -11.30
CA LEU A 229 35.31 -8.61 -10.18
C LEU A 229 34.66 -7.23 -10.07
N HIS A 230 35.46 -6.16 -10.06
CA HIS A 230 34.95 -4.78 -9.96
C HIS A 230 34.07 -4.41 -11.17
N ALA A 231 34.46 -4.82 -12.39
CA ALA A 231 33.66 -4.63 -13.59
C ALA A 231 32.32 -5.37 -13.51
N ASN A 232 32.30 -6.61 -12.99
CA ASN A 232 31.08 -7.38 -12.75
C ASN A 232 30.16 -6.69 -11.74
N MET A 233 30.72 -6.24 -10.61
CA MET A 233 29.97 -5.52 -9.58
C MET A 233 29.38 -4.22 -10.12
N ARG A 234 30.16 -3.43 -10.86
CA ARG A 234 29.69 -2.19 -11.51
C ARG A 234 28.54 -2.46 -12.48
N ARG A 235 28.68 -3.47 -13.36
CA ARG A 235 27.61 -3.87 -14.28
C ARG A 235 26.35 -4.32 -13.56
N ALA A 236 26.48 -5.08 -12.48
CA ALA A 236 25.35 -5.52 -11.67
C ALA A 236 24.62 -4.34 -11.01
N LYS A 237 25.36 -3.41 -10.41
CA LYS A 237 24.82 -2.16 -9.82
C LYS A 237 24.04 -1.36 -10.87
N ASN A 238 24.66 -1.13 -12.04
CA ASN A 238 24.04 -0.39 -13.12
C ASN A 238 22.72 -1.03 -13.57
N ARG A 239 22.70 -2.36 -13.75
CA ARG A 239 21.48 -3.09 -14.15
C ARG A 239 20.34 -2.91 -13.13
N VAL A 240 20.63 -3.00 -11.84
CA VAL A 240 19.61 -2.81 -10.79
C VAL A 240 19.06 -1.39 -10.81
N VAL A 241 19.94 -0.38 -10.86
CA VAL A 241 19.53 1.03 -10.86
C VAL A 241 18.72 1.39 -12.10
N GLN A 242 19.15 0.95 -13.28
CA GLN A 242 18.42 1.21 -14.52
C GLN A 242 17.04 0.55 -14.51
N ARG A 243 16.96 -0.72 -14.08
CA ARG A 243 15.68 -1.42 -13.94
C ARG A 243 14.75 -0.68 -13.00
N ASP A 244 15.20 -0.41 -11.78
CA ASP A 244 14.36 0.20 -10.75
C ASP A 244 13.97 1.65 -11.10
N TYR A 245 14.82 2.39 -11.82
CA TYR A 245 14.45 3.69 -12.35
C TYR A 245 13.32 3.58 -13.38
N ARG A 246 13.40 2.65 -14.35
CA ARG A 246 12.30 2.41 -15.30
C ARG A 246 11.01 2.03 -14.59
N MET A 247 11.11 1.14 -13.60
CA MET A 247 9.95 0.77 -12.78
C MET A 247 9.36 1.97 -12.05
N ALA A 248 10.20 2.85 -11.47
CA ALA A 248 9.75 4.05 -10.80
C ALA A 248 9.02 5.00 -11.76
N CYS A 249 9.54 5.22 -12.97
CA CYS A 249 8.86 6.02 -13.99
C CYS A 249 7.49 5.43 -14.36
N SER A 250 7.40 4.11 -14.52
CA SER A 250 6.13 3.42 -14.79
C SER A 250 5.15 3.55 -13.62
N LEU A 251 5.63 3.40 -12.37
CA LEU A 251 4.82 3.58 -11.16
C LEU A 251 4.24 4.99 -11.07
N ILE A 252 5.02 6.03 -11.39
CA ILE A 252 4.55 7.43 -11.40
C ILE A 252 3.43 7.59 -12.43
N LYS A 253 3.68 7.15 -13.67
CA LYS A 253 2.71 7.24 -14.76
C LYS A 253 1.39 6.53 -14.44
N ASN A 254 1.45 5.35 -13.83
CA ASN A 254 0.25 4.60 -13.45
C ASN A 254 -0.44 5.21 -12.21
N ALA A 255 0.32 5.77 -11.26
CA ALA A 255 -0.24 6.46 -10.10
C ALA A 255 -1.11 7.66 -10.51
N GLU A 256 -0.69 8.43 -11.53
CA GLU A 256 -1.47 9.52 -12.13
C GLU A 256 -2.81 9.07 -12.75
N GLN A 257 -2.90 7.79 -13.11
CA GLN A 257 -4.12 7.17 -13.64
C GLN A 257 -4.97 6.52 -12.55
N GLY A 258 -4.61 6.68 -11.27
CA GLY A 258 -5.30 6.03 -10.17
C GLY A 258 -5.04 4.52 -10.08
N ILE A 259 -3.93 4.02 -10.64
CA ILE A 259 -3.57 2.60 -10.62
C ILE A 259 -2.20 2.41 -9.96
N PHE A 260 -2.15 1.75 -8.81
CA PHE A 260 -0.89 1.51 -8.11
C PHE A 260 -0.95 0.21 -7.31
N PRO A 261 0.16 -0.55 -7.14
CA PRO A 261 1.50 -0.38 -7.69
C PRO A 261 1.66 -1.13 -9.02
N LYS A 262 0.97 -0.70 -10.08
CA LYS A 262 1.17 -1.26 -11.42
C LYS A 262 2.45 -0.70 -12.02
N ALA A 263 3.31 -1.58 -12.51
CA ALA A 263 4.57 -1.19 -13.10
C ALA A 263 4.89 -2.13 -14.26
N ASP A 264 5.17 -1.57 -15.44
CA ASP A 264 5.46 -2.33 -16.64
C ASP A 264 6.93 -2.77 -16.63
N THR A 265 7.16 -4.07 -16.72
CA THR A 265 8.51 -4.67 -16.76
C THR A 265 9.08 -4.79 -18.17
N ARG A 266 8.41 -4.25 -19.19
CA ARG A 266 8.80 -4.37 -20.60
C ARG A 266 9.85 -3.35 -21.00
#